data_AF-A0A150QRR5-F1
#
_entry.id   AF-A0A150QRR5-F1
#
_cell.length_a   1.000
_cell.length_b   1.000
_cell.length_c   1.000
_cell.angle_alpha   90.00
_cell.angle_beta   90.00
_cell.angle_gamma   90.00
#
_symmetry.space_group_name_H-M   'P 1'
#
loop_
_entity.id
_entity.type
_entity.pdbx_description
1 polymer ?
#
loop_
_entity_poly.entity_id
_entity_poly.type
_entity_poly.pdbx_seq_one_letter_code
_entity_poly.pdbx_strand_id
1 'polypeptide(L)'
;MSARTVLSARGRPPRADAGRLVEPAGGEGWPPPPHDPRERELALVVAGWEVRLFGGRKFEYFVARGFWHLQLWHPEARVSVLTPSRLTRGLYEAYPIANWKAQAPDYDKLAALLDGLSTARLPEASAVLRLERALVDEVVRGGGGVAS
;
A
#
# COMPACT_ATOMS: atom_id res chain seq x y z
N MET A 1 5.09 66.85 -13.24
CA MET A 1 4.88 66.68 -11.79
C MET A 1 4.61 65.21 -11.49
N SER A 2 5.41 64.63 -10.58
CA SER A 2 5.19 63.44 -9.72
C SER A 2 4.66 62.12 -10.33
N ALA A 3 5.12 60.93 -9.95
CA ALA A 3 6.23 60.46 -9.13
C ALA A 3 6.32 58.93 -9.37
N ARG A 4 7.53 58.37 -9.25
CA ARG A 4 7.81 56.94 -9.24
C ARG A 4 7.01 56.20 -8.16
N THR A 5 6.67 54.94 -8.39
CA THR A 5 6.78 53.88 -7.37
C THR A 5 7.07 52.55 -8.05
N VAL A 6 8.25 52.00 -7.73
CA VAL A 6 8.63 50.59 -7.91
C VAL A 6 8.34 49.93 -6.57
N LEU A 7 7.64 48.79 -6.56
CA LEU A 7 7.49 47.97 -5.36
C LEU A 7 7.81 46.50 -5.66
N SER A 8 8.86 46.09 -4.97
CA SER A 8 9.50 44.78 -4.80
C SER A 8 8.67 43.52 -4.96
N ALA A 9 9.39 42.52 -5.49
CA ALA A 9 9.21 41.10 -5.29
C ALA A 9 8.81 40.71 -3.85
N ARG A 10 7.92 39.72 -3.74
CA ARG A 10 8.02 38.53 -2.87
C ARG A 10 6.76 37.65 -3.00
N GLY A 11 6.97 36.34 -3.07
CA GLY A 11 5.94 35.35 -2.78
C GLY A 11 5.30 34.68 -3.98
N ARG A 12 6.09 33.96 -4.79
CA ARG A 12 5.54 32.85 -5.59
C ARG A 12 4.92 31.87 -4.58
N PRO A 13 3.63 31.49 -4.68
CA PRO A 13 3.12 30.42 -3.85
C PRO A 13 3.94 29.15 -4.15
N PRO A 14 4.30 28.34 -3.14
CA PRO A 14 4.91 27.05 -3.42
C PRO A 14 3.97 26.29 -4.34
N ARG A 15 4.50 25.90 -5.51
CA ARG A 15 3.83 24.95 -6.40
C ARG A 15 3.46 23.76 -5.53
N ALA A 16 2.16 23.60 -5.26
CA ALA A 16 1.63 22.28 -4.98
C ALA A 16 2.11 21.43 -6.16
N ASP A 17 2.99 20.47 -5.87
CA ASP A 17 3.42 19.47 -6.82
C ASP A 17 2.15 18.72 -7.20
N ALA A 18 1.51 19.22 -8.26
CA ALA A 18 0.26 18.72 -8.77
C ALA A 18 0.53 17.27 -9.10
N GLY A 19 -0.06 16.40 -8.29
CA GLY A 19 0.07 14.95 -8.39
C GLY A 19 0.04 14.58 -9.86
N ARG A 20 1.13 13.98 -10.32
CA ARG A 20 1.21 13.40 -11.64
C ARG A 20 0.07 12.38 -11.71
N LEU A 21 -1.03 12.79 -12.35
CA LEU A 21 -2.14 11.93 -12.74
C LEU A 21 -1.56 10.92 -13.71
N VAL A 22 -1.13 9.79 -13.18
CA VAL A 22 -0.88 8.59 -13.96
C VAL A 22 -2.23 7.95 -14.21
N GLU A 23 -2.70 8.03 -15.46
CA GLU A 23 -3.91 7.37 -15.95
C GLU A 23 -3.96 5.90 -15.49
N PRO A 24 -5.13 5.37 -15.06
CA PRO A 24 -5.25 3.98 -14.62
C PRO A 24 -5.17 3.04 -15.83
N ALA A 25 -4.01 2.45 -16.05
CA ALA A 25 -3.85 1.28 -16.92
C ALA A 25 -4.27 0.02 -16.15
N GLY A 26 -5.58 -0.25 -16.07
CA GLY A 26 -6.13 -1.47 -15.47
C GLY A 26 -7.38 -1.91 -16.23
N GLY A 27 -7.36 -3.11 -16.82
CA GLY A 27 -8.52 -3.69 -17.50
C GLY A 27 -9.72 -3.87 -16.57
N GLU A 28 -10.92 -3.94 -17.17
CA GLU A 28 -12.25 -3.93 -16.52
C GLU A 28 -12.27 -4.42 -15.06
N GLY A 29 -12.27 -3.45 -14.14
CA GLY A 29 -12.62 -3.63 -12.74
C GLY A 29 -11.59 -4.31 -11.82
N TRP A 30 -10.34 -4.52 -12.28
CA TRP A 30 -9.24 -4.98 -11.43
C TRP A 30 -8.28 -3.83 -11.09
N PRO A 31 -7.74 -3.78 -9.86
CA PRO A 31 -6.76 -2.77 -9.52
C PRO A 31 -5.46 -2.98 -10.33
N PRO A 32 -4.77 -1.90 -10.73
CA PRO A 32 -3.50 -2.02 -11.46
C PRO A 32 -2.38 -2.49 -10.52
N PRO A 33 -1.26 -2.99 -11.05
CA PRO A 33 -0.05 -3.22 -10.25
C PRO A 33 0.38 -1.93 -9.52
N PRO A 34 0.85 -1.99 -8.26
CA PRO A 34 1.12 -3.18 -7.44
C PRO A 34 -0.09 -3.73 -6.68
N HIS A 35 -1.29 -3.19 -6.89
CA HIS A 35 -2.52 -3.57 -6.18
C HIS A 35 -3.27 -4.74 -6.83
N ASP A 36 -2.87 -5.22 -8.01
CA ASP A 36 -3.45 -6.41 -8.64
C ASP A 36 -3.24 -7.67 -7.77
N PRO A 37 -4.30 -8.29 -7.23
CA PRO A 37 -4.18 -9.48 -6.39
C PRO A 37 -3.72 -10.72 -7.17
N ARG A 38 -3.89 -10.74 -8.50
CA ARG A 38 -3.54 -11.89 -9.35
C ARG A 38 -2.04 -12.08 -9.51
N GLU A 39 -1.25 -11.05 -9.19
CA GLU A 39 0.21 -11.16 -9.16
C GLU A 39 0.75 -11.89 -7.92
N ARG A 40 -0.12 -12.24 -6.98
CA ARG A 40 0.22 -12.80 -5.68
C ARG A 40 -0.56 -14.09 -5.39
N GLU A 41 0.13 -15.01 -4.73
CA GLU A 41 -0.41 -16.26 -4.23
C GLU A 41 -1.24 -15.99 -2.96
N LEU A 42 -2.37 -16.69 -2.83
CA LEU A 42 -3.18 -16.66 -1.62
C LEU A 42 -2.46 -17.42 -0.51
N ALA A 43 -2.14 -16.74 0.59
CA ALA A 43 -1.51 -17.34 1.75
C ALA A 43 -2.56 -17.79 2.78
N LEU A 44 -3.53 -16.93 3.09
CA LEU A 44 -4.63 -17.24 4.00
C LEU A 44 -5.81 -16.28 3.83
N VAL A 45 -6.92 -16.57 4.52
CA VAL A 45 -8.10 -15.70 4.59
C VAL A 45 -8.39 -15.32 6.04
N VAL A 46 -8.61 -14.03 6.33
CA VAL A 46 -8.94 -13.49 7.65
C VAL A 46 -10.11 -12.52 7.53
N ALA A 47 -11.22 -12.82 8.21
CA ALA A 47 -12.39 -11.94 8.26
C ALA A 47 -12.87 -11.46 6.86
N GLY A 48 -12.87 -12.35 5.86
CA GLY A 48 -13.26 -12.02 4.48
C GLY A 48 -12.15 -11.39 3.62
N TRP A 49 -10.99 -11.09 4.20
CA TRP A 49 -9.82 -10.58 3.49
C TRP A 49 -8.85 -11.70 3.16
N GLU A 50 -8.45 -11.76 1.90
CA GLU A 50 -7.34 -12.57 1.44
C GLU A 50 -6.01 -11.90 1.79
N VAL A 51 -5.12 -12.62 2.46
CA VAL A 51 -3.72 -12.22 2.62
C VAL A 51 -2.93 -12.86 1.49
N ARG A 52 -2.35 -12.03 0.64
CA ARG A 52 -1.65 -12.48 -0.57
C ARG A 52 -0.20 -12.02 -0.58
N LEU A 53 0.67 -12.90 -1.10
CA LEU A 53 2.12 -12.76 -1.07
C LEU A 53 2.73 -13.10 -2.43
N PHE A 54 3.92 -12.56 -2.70
CA PHE A 54 4.76 -13.16 -3.73
C PHE A 54 5.34 -14.48 -3.20
N GLY A 55 5.41 -15.51 -4.03
CA GLY A 55 6.13 -16.76 -3.73
C GLY A 55 7.56 -16.78 -4.29
N GLY A 56 8.32 -17.81 -3.90
CA GLY A 56 9.62 -18.18 -4.46
C GLY A 56 10.67 -17.07 -4.46
N ARG A 57 11.49 -16.99 -5.52
CA ARG A 57 12.62 -16.02 -5.62
C ARG A 57 12.20 -14.56 -5.49
N LYS A 58 10.97 -14.22 -5.89
CA LYS A 58 10.44 -12.84 -5.80
C LYS A 58 10.20 -12.45 -4.34
N PHE A 59 9.71 -13.37 -3.53
CA PHE A 59 9.57 -13.21 -2.09
C PHE A 59 10.91 -12.91 -1.41
N GLU A 60 11.90 -13.80 -1.60
CA GLU A 60 13.25 -13.66 -1.03
C GLU A 60 13.89 -12.32 -1.40
N TYR A 61 13.77 -11.93 -2.68
CA TYR A 61 14.28 -10.66 -3.18
C TYR A 61 13.71 -9.45 -2.43
N PHE A 62 12.40 -9.42 -2.21
CA PHE A 62 11.72 -8.30 -1.56
C PHE A 62 11.96 -8.27 -0.06
N VAL A 63 11.97 -9.43 0.60
CA VAL A 63 12.23 -9.51 2.05
C VAL A 63 13.64 -9.04 2.35
N ALA A 64 14.65 -9.57 1.66
CA ALA A 64 16.06 -9.21 1.88
C ALA A 64 16.37 -7.72 1.68
N ARG A 65 15.54 -6.99 0.92
CA ARG A 65 15.71 -5.55 0.63
C ARG A 65 14.79 -4.65 1.46
N GLY A 66 13.93 -5.21 2.32
CA GLY A 66 12.93 -4.45 3.07
C GLY A 66 11.82 -3.84 2.21
N PHE A 67 11.61 -4.41 1.01
CA PHE A 67 10.56 -4.02 0.05
C PHE A 67 9.29 -4.86 0.20
N TRP A 68 9.37 -5.92 1.00
CA TRP A 68 8.24 -6.80 1.26
C TRP A 68 7.14 -6.07 2.02
N HIS A 69 5.90 -6.32 1.59
CA HIS A 69 4.65 -5.91 2.22
C HIS A 69 3.62 -7.01 1.99
N LEU A 70 2.67 -7.14 2.91
CA LEU A 70 1.48 -7.96 2.67
C LEU A 70 0.53 -7.22 1.75
N GLN A 71 -0.21 -7.99 0.95
CA GLN A 71 -1.42 -7.50 0.33
C GLN A 71 -2.63 -8.08 1.06
N LEU A 72 -3.52 -7.21 1.54
CA LEU A 72 -4.87 -7.57 1.97
C LEU A 72 -5.82 -7.27 0.81
N TRP A 73 -6.51 -8.29 0.32
CA TRP A 73 -7.46 -8.17 -0.77
C TRP A 73 -8.86 -8.55 -0.30
N HIS A 74 -9.84 -7.67 -0.48
CA HIS A 74 -11.24 -7.97 -0.24
C HIS A 74 -11.93 -8.30 -1.57
N PRO A 75 -12.26 -9.58 -1.85
CA PRO A 75 -12.73 -10.00 -3.17
C PRO A 75 -14.06 -9.38 -3.58
N GLU A 76 -14.99 -9.21 -2.64
CA GLU A 76 -16.32 -8.65 -2.93
C GLU A 76 -16.28 -7.13 -3.14
N ALA A 77 -15.47 -6.44 -2.31
CA ALA A 77 -15.36 -4.98 -2.35
C ALA A 77 -14.35 -4.51 -3.42
N ARG A 78 -13.56 -5.45 -3.95
CA ARG A 78 -12.44 -5.20 -4.86
C ARG A 78 -11.44 -4.17 -4.33
N VAL A 79 -11.21 -4.19 -3.02
CA VAL A 79 -10.28 -3.31 -2.33
C VAL A 79 -8.98 -4.05 -2.03
N SER A 80 -7.87 -3.40 -2.31
CA SER A 80 -6.51 -3.87 -2.13
C SER A 80 -5.79 -2.91 -1.18
N VAL A 81 -5.26 -3.45 -0.08
CA VAL A 81 -4.42 -2.74 0.88
C VAL A 81 -3.03 -3.34 0.86
N LEU A 82 -2.00 -2.51 0.72
CA LEU A 82 -0.61 -2.88 0.89
C LEU A 82 -0.12 -2.37 2.24
N THR A 83 0.58 -3.23 2.98
CA THR A 83 1.15 -2.86 4.27
C THR A 83 2.44 -2.03 4.12
N PRO A 84 2.87 -1.31 5.17
CA PRO A 84 4.09 -0.50 5.14
C PRO A 84 5.33 -1.29 4.74
N SER A 85 6.08 -0.75 3.79
CA SER A 85 7.39 -1.23 3.36
C SER A 85 8.23 -0.07 2.83
N ARG A 86 9.50 -0.32 2.50
CA ARG A 86 10.31 0.71 1.82
C ARG A 86 9.74 1.10 0.44
N LEU A 87 8.99 0.22 -0.23
CA LEU A 87 8.33 0.54 -1.51
C LEU A 87 7.16 1.51 -1.31
N THR A 88 6.41 1.35 -0.23
CA THR A 88 5.28 2.22 0.13
C THR A 88 5.72 3.40 1.00
N ARG A 89 7.04 3.65 1.12
CA ARG A 89 7.64 4.70 1.96
C ARG A 89 7.20 4.64 3.42
N GLY A 90 6.95 3.44 3.94
CA GLY A 90 6.50 3.21 5.31
C GLY A 90 5.03 3.53 5.56
N LEU A 91 4.22 3.68 4.51
CA LEU A 91 2.79 3.96 4.61
C LEU A 91 1.97 2.75 4.18
N TYR A 92 0.74 2.64 4.69
CA TYR A 92 -0.27 1.80 4.07
C TYR A 92 -0.71 2.44 2.76
N GLU A 93 -0.98 1.61 1.75
CA GLU A 93 -1.60 2.07 0.49
C GLU A 93 -2.90 1.31 0.25
N ALA A 94 -3.99 2.02 -0.05
CA ALA A 94 -5.29 1.43 -0.35
C ALA A 94 -5.76 1.81 -1.75
N TYR A 95 -6.40 0.88 -2.44
CA TYR A 95 -6.97 1.08 -3.77
C TYR A 95 -8.20 0.17 -3.99
N PRO A 96 -9.26 0.62 -4.67
CA PRO A 96 -9.50 1.99 -5.09
C PRO A 96 -10.11 2.81 -3.95
N ILE A 97 -9.70 4.07 -3.85
CA ILE A 97 -10.29 5.08 -2.98
C ILE A 97 -10.62 6.27 -3.88
N ALA A 98 -11.91 6.47 -4.17
CA ALA A 98 -12.37 7.41 -5.21
C ALA A 98 -11.66 7.21 -6.56
N ASN A 99 -11.52 5.95 -7.00
CA ASN A 99 -10.78 5.53 -8.20
C ASN A 99 -9.27 5.85 -8.20
N TRP A 100 -8.73 6.25 -7.06
CA TRP A 100 -7.32 6.57 -6.90
C TRP A 100 -6.68 5.76 -5.76
N LYS A 101 -5.35 5.88 -5.63
CA LYS A 101 -4.61 5.33 -4.50
C LYS A 101 -4.68 6.31 -3.32
N ALA A 102 -5.08 5.82 -2.15
CA ALA A 102 -4.91 6.56 -0.90
C ALA A 102 -3.76 6.00 -0.07
N GLN A 103 -3.19 6.83 0.79
CA GLN A 103 -2.15 6.43 1.73
C GLN A 103 -2.57 6.75 3.16
N ALA A 104 -2.17 5.90 4.09
CA ALA A 104 -2.39 6.12 5.52
C ALA A 104 -1.10 5.87 6.31
N PRO A 105 -0.79 6.72 7.31
CA PRO A 105 0.42 6.56 8.12
C PRO A 105 0.34 5.41 9.11
N ASP A 106 -0.87 5.00 9.49
CA ASP A 106 -1.11 3.96 10.50
C ASP A 106 -2.43 3.24 10.24
N TYR A 107 -2.68 2.19 11.02
CA TYR A 107 -3.84 1.31 10.87
C TYR A 107 -5.16 2.01 11.17
N ASP A 108 -5.18 2.91 12.16
CA ASP A 108 -6.40 3.61 12.56
C ASP A 108 -6.83 4.61 11.48
N LYS A 109 -5.87 5.32 10.88
CA LYS A 109 -6.11 6.20 9.74
C LYS A 109 -6.54 5.41 8.50
N LEU A 110 -5.97 4.23 8.27
CA LEU A 110 -6.41 3.34 7.20
C LEU A 110 -7.85 2.89 7.40
N ALA A 111 -8.20 2.44 8.62
CA ALA A 111 -9.56 2.02 8.95
C ALA A 111 -10.56 3.15 8.76
N ALA A 112 -10.25 4.36 9.24
CA ALA A 112 -11.09 5.52 9.04
C ALA A 112 -11.29 5.89 7.56
N LEU A 113 -10.27 5.68 6.71
CA LEU A 113 -10.39 5.87 5.26
C LEU A 113 -11.33 4.84 4.63
N LEU A 114 -11.27 3.59 5.05
CA LEU A 114 -12.05 2.49 4.46
C LEU A 114 -13.49 2.41 4.97
N ASP A 115 -13.74 2.79 6.23
CA ASP A 115 -15.09 2.83 6.83
C ASP A 115 -16.02 3.78 6.06
N GLY A 116 -15.48 4.81 5.41
CA GLY A 116 -16.24 5.74 4.58
C GLY A 116 -16.57 5.23 3.17
N LEU A 117 -16.01 4.09 2.75
CA LEU A 117 -15.95 3.69 1.34
C LEU A 117 -16.41 2.26 1.07
N SER A 118 -16.31 1.38 2.05
CA SER A 118 -16.68 -0.02 1.91
C SER A 118 -17.37 -0.52 3.16
N THR A 119 -18.33 -1.43 2.99
CA THR A 119 -18.93 -2.19 4.10
C THR A 119 -17.96 -3.24 4.69
N ALA A 120 -16.81 -3.45 4.03
CA ALA A 120 -15.81 -4.40 4.44
C ALA A 120 -15.01 -3.85 5.63
N ARG A 121 -15.27 -4.40 6.82
CA ARG A 121 -14.46 -4.10 7.99
C ARG A 121 -13.06 -4.68 7.78
N LEU A 122 -12.03 -3.88 8.05
CA LEU A 122 -10.66 -4.39 8.08
C LEU A 122 -10.50 -5.50 9.12
N PRO A 123 -9.55 -6.43 8.92
CA PRO A 123 -9.12 -7.35 9.97
C PRO A 123 -8.63 -6.57 11.21
N GLU A 124 -8.43 -7.25 12.34
CA GLU A 124 -7.81 -6.56 13.48
C GLU A 124 -6.34 -6.25 13.19
N ALA A 125 -5.89 -5.05 13.57
CA ALA A 125 -4.48 -4.63 13.45
C ALA A 125 -3.52 -5.65 14.09
N SER A 126 -3.90 -6.21 15.25
CA SER A 126 -3.11 -7.22 15.95
C SER A 126 -2.95 -8.51 15.14
N ALA A 127 -3.98 -8.90 14.37
CA ALA A 127 -3.92 -10.07 13.51
C ALA A 127 -2.98 -9.84 12.33
N VAL A 128 -3.09 -8.67 11.66
CA VAL A 128 -2.19 -8.31 10.55
C VAL A 128 -0.73 -8.27 11.01
N LEU A 129 -0.45 -7.63 12.15
CA LEU A 129 0.91 -7.58 12.70
C LEU A 129 1.47 -8.95 13.10
N ARG A 130 0.64 -9.83 13.66
CA ARG A 130 1.06 -11.21 13.97
C ARG A 130 1.43 -11.98 12.70
N LEU A 131 0.65 -11.82 11.63
CA LEU A 131 0.94 -12.44 10.34
C LEU A 131 2.23 -11.91 9.71
N GLU A 132 2.42 -10.59 9.73
CA GLU A 132 3.66 -9.99 9.23
C GLU A 132 4.89 -10.56 9.92
N ARG A 133 4.85 -10.60 11.27
CA ARG A 133 5.96 -11.13 12.07
C ARG A 133 6.17 -12.62 11.84
N ALA A 134 5.11 -13.43 11.84
CA ALA A 134 5.22 -14.87 11.65
C ALA A 134 5.86 -15.22 10.30
N LEU A 135 5.45 -14.51 9.23
CA LEU A 135 5.99 -14.72 7.89
C LEU A 135 7.44 -14.26 7.79
N VAL A 136 7.81 -13.11 8.36
CA VAL A 136 9.21 -12.65 8.41
C VAL A 136 10.08 -13.64 9.18
N ASP A 137 9.61 -14.10 10.33
CA ASP A 137 10.30 -15.09 11.16
C ASP A 137 10.56 -16.40 10.40
N GLU A 138 9.59 -16.87 9.61
CA GLU A 138 9.74 -18.05 8.77
C GLU A 138 10.83 -17.86 7.71
N VAL A 139 10.91 -16.68 7.07
CA VAL A 139 12.00 -16.37 6.13
C VAL A 139 13.35 -16.34 6.83
N VAL A 140 13.42 -15.70 8.00
CA VAL A 140 14.66 -15.57 8.77
C VAL A 140 15.15 -16.96 9.23
N ARG A 141 14.23 -17.84 9.65
CA ARG A 141 14.56 -19.21 10.06
C ARG A 141 14.88 -20.11 8.85
N GLY A 142 14.15 -19.99 7.76
CA GLY A 142 14.34 -20.77 6.53
C GLY A 142 15.57 -20.34 5.71
N GLY A 143 15.98 -19.08 5.80
CA GLY A 143 17.22 -18.55 5.20
C GLY A 143 18.50 -18.93 5.95
N GLY A 144 18.38 -19.57 7.13
CA GLY A 144 19.49 -20.00 7.97
C GLY A 144 20.01 -21.42 7.70
N GLY A 145 19.45 -22.15 6.73
CA GLY A 145 19.87 -23.53 6.49
C GLY A 145 19.37 -24.12 5.19
N VAL A 146 20.18 -23.99 4.14
CA VAL A 146 20.36 -25.11 3.22
C VAL A 146 21.47 -25.96 3.82
N ALA A 147 21.09 -26.99 4.58
CA ALA A 147 21.99 -28.10 4.82
C ALA A 147 22.34 -28.72 3.46
N SER A 148 23.63 -28.96 3.25
CA SER A 148 24.25 -29.55 2.07
C SER A 148 23.69 -30.93 1.69
#